data_AF-A0A0A9DKN6-F1
#
_entry.id   AF-A0A0A9DKN6-F1
#
_cell.length_a   1.000
_cell.length_b   1.000
_cell.length_c   1.000
_cell.angle_alpha   90.00
_cell.angle_beta   90.00
_cell.angle_gamma   90.00
#
_symmetry.space_group_name_H-M   'P 1'
#
loop_
_entity.id
_entity.type
_entity.pdbx_description
1 polymer ?
#
loop_
_entity_poly.entity_id
_entity_poly.type
_entity_poly.pdbx_seq_one_letter_code
_entity_poly.pdbx_strand_id
1 'polypeptide(L)'
;MTGLDSVGGPLYIGTGCFHRREILCGRRFTKDYKEDWDRGIKEKTLQCIDQIEEKAKSLATCTYEHNTQWGNEIGVKYGCPVEDVITGLAIHCRGWESVYINPPRAAFIGVGPTTLAQTILQHKRWSEGNFSIFLSKYCPFVFGHGNIRLRHQMGYSIYGLWAPNSLPTLYYVIIPSLGLLKGTPIFPEIMTPWIIPFIYVSFVKNMYSLYEALSHGDTLRGWWNGQRMWMVKRITSYLYGVIDTIRKLLGLSKMGFQVTSKVSDEDEAKRYEQEIMEFGTPSPEYVIVATIALFNLVCLVGGLSQIMTGGGNMPLNVFFLQVILCGVLVIINFPIYEAMFLRKDRGGIPFSVTLASIGFVMLALFVPII
;
A
#
# COMPACT_ATOMS: atom_id res chain seq x y z
N MET A 1 0.04 4.53 -14.88
CA MET A 1 -1.36 5.02 -14.83
C MET A 1 -1.94 5.38 -16.20
N THR A 2 -1.15 5.35 -17.29
CA THR A 2 -1.59 5.57 -18.68
C THR A 2 -2.81 4.74 -19.09
N GLY A 3 -3.00 3.55 -18.51
CA GLY A 3 -4.16 2.70 -18.79
C GLY A 3 -5.52 3.33 -18.48
N LEU A 4 -5.60 4.32 -17.57
CA LEU A 4 -6.87 4.95 -17.18
C LEU A 4 -7.26 6.15 -18.06
N ASP A 5 -6.35 6.69 -18.89
CA ASP A 5 -6.64 7.85 -19.75
C ASP A 5 -7.80 7.55 -20.74
N SER A 6 -7.96 6.28 -21.15
CA SER A 6 -9.05 5.85 -22.03
C SER A 6 -10.44 5.80 -21.38
N VAL A 7 -10.55 5.94 -20.05
CA VAL A 7 -11.79 5.77 -19.28
C VAL A 7 -12.13 6.96 -18.38
N GLY A 8 -11.45 8.09 -18.54
CA GLY A 8 -11.69 9.35 -17.81
C GLY A 8 -10.47 9.88 -17.04
N GLY A 9 -9.34 9.18 -17.10
CA GLY A 9 -8.07 9.64 -16.55
C GLY A 9 -7.66 9.01 -15.22
N PRO A 10 -6.43 9.29 -14.75
CA PRO A 10 -5.94 8.84 -13.46
C PRO A 10 -6.66 9.53 -12.31
N LEU A 11 -6.75 8.84 -11.18
CA LEU A 11 -7.25 9.44 -9.95
C LEU A 11 -6.28 10.48 -9.36
N TYR A 12 -6.83 11.44 -8.61
CA TYR A 12 -6.05 12.47 -7.92
C TYR A 12 -5.32 11.83 -6.72
N ILE A 13 -3.97 11.85 -6.73
CA ILE A 13 -3.13 11.40 -5.62
C ILE A 13 -2.04 12.42 -5.33
N GLY A 14 -1.91 12.81 -4.07
CA GLY A 14 -0.78 13.54 -3.55
C GLY A 14 -0.60 14.92 -4.17
N THR A 15 0.65 15.24 -4.48
CA THR A 15 1.05 16.56 -4.99
C THR A 15 1.45 16.48 -6.47
N GLY A 16 1.65 17.64 -7.10
CA GLY A 16 2.02 17.71 -8.52
C GLY A 16 0.85 17.57 -9.49
N CYS A 17 -0.38 17.70 -8.99
CA CYS A 17 -1.59 17.75 -9.80
C CYS A 17 -2.01 19.20 -10.07
N PHE A 18 -2.45 19.47 -11.30
CA PHE A 18 -3.02 20.77 -11.68
C PHE A 18 -4.53 20.64 -11.82
N HIS A 19 -5.26 21.55 -11.19
CA HIS A 19 -6.72 21.61 -11.26
C HIS A 19 -7.15 22.94 -11.86
N ARG A 20 -8.15 22.91 -12.75
CA ARG A 20 -8.91 24.12 -13.08
C ARG A 20 -9.64 24.60 -11.83
N ARG A 21 -9.72 25.91 -11.62
CA ARG A 21 -10.29 26.48 -10.39
C ARG A 21 -11.76 26.08 -10.21
N GLU A 22 -12.49 26.03 -11.31
CA GLU A 22 -13.92 25.72 -11.46
C GLU A 22 -14.26 24.33 -10.94
N ILE A 23 -13.32 23.39 -11.10
CA ILE A 23 -13.43 22.02 -10.60
C ILE A 23 -13.50 22.02 -9.07
N LEU A 24 -12.60 22.78 -8.43
CA LEU A 24 -12.59 22.94 -6.98
C LEU A 24 -13.76 23.79 -6.49
N CYS A 25 -14.30 24.68 -7.31
CA CYS A 25 -15.53 25.43 -7.00
C CYS A 25 -16.81 24.58 -7.11
N GLY A 26 -16.72 23.28 -7.39
CA GLY A 26 -17.88 22.38 -7.44
C GLY A 26 -18.65 22.38 -8.76
N ARG A 27 -18.12 23.02 -9.82
CA ARG A 27 -18.78 23.10 -11.12
C ARG A 27 -18.94 21.70 -11.73
N ARG A 28 -20.12 21.39 -12.27
CA ARG A 28 -20.34 20.23 -13.13
C ARG A 28 -19.87 20.51 -14.55
N PHE A 29 -19.26 19.52 -15.18
CA PHE A 29 -18.86 19.63 -16.57
C PHE A 29 -20.10 19.68 -17.46
N THR A 30 -20.09 20.60 -18.42
CA THR A 30 -21.10 20.73 -19.46
C THR A 30 -20.41 20.88 -20.81
N LYS A 31 -21.00 20.36 -21.90
CA LYS A 31 -20.34 20.34 -23.22
C LYS A 31 -20.09 21.74 -23.81
N ASP A 32 -20.87 22.71 -23.36
CA ASP A 32 -20.76 24.14 -23.70
C ASP A 32 -19.73 24.87 -22.83
N TYR A 33 -19.03 24.18 -21.92
CA TYR A 33 -17.98 24.77 -21.10
C TYR A 33 -16.89 25.38 -21.98
N LYS A 34 -16.71 26.69 -21.82
CA LYS A 34 -15.56 27.43 -22.34
C LYS A 34 -14.83 28.08 -21.17
N GLU A 35 -13.53 27.83 -21.11
CA GLU A 35 -12.66 28.48 -20.14
C GLU A 35 -12.51 29.95 -20.50
N ASP A 36 -12.75 30.84 -19.53
CA ASP A 36 -12.50 32.27 -19.70
C ASP A 36 -11.06 32.58 -19.26
N TRP A 37 -10.12 32.35 -20.17
CA TRP A 37 -8.69 32.56 -19.94
C TRP A 37 -8.35 34.03 -19.60
N ASP A 38 -9.21 34.99 -19.98
CA ASP A 38 -8.99 36.42 -19.79
C ASP A 38 -9.57 36.97 -18.48
N ARG A 39 -10.35 36.16 -17.74
CA ARG A 39 -11.04 36.58 -16.52
C ARG A 39 -10.09 37.20 -15.49
N GLY A 40 -8.93 36.57 -15.28
CA GLY A 40 -7.92 37.05 -14.32
C GLY A 40 -7.20 38.33 -14.77
N ILE A 41 -7.19 38.64 -16.07
CA ILE A 41 -6.62 39.88 -16.62
C ILE A 41 -7.62 41.03 -16.43
N LYS A 42 -8.91 40.77 -16.66
CA LYS A 42 -10.00 41.76 -16.50
C LYS A 42 -10.26 42.16 -15.04
N GLU A 43 -10.15 41.21 -14.10
CA GLU A 43 -10.33 41.51 -12.65
C GLU A 43 -9.18 42.34 -12.06
N LYS A 44 -7.96 42.24 -12.62
CA LYS A 44 -6.78 43.00 -12.16
C LYS A 44 -6.82 44.49 -12.48
N THR A 45 -7.63 44.92 -13.46
CA THR A 45 -7.61 46.31 -13.94
C THR A 45 -8.43 47.29 -13.09
N LEU A 46 -9.15 46.83 -12.05
CA LEU A 46 -10.19 47.65 -11.41
C LEU A 46 -10.21 47.72 -9.87
N GLN A 47 -9.40 46.94 -9.13
CA GLN A 47 -9.49 46.87 -7.67
C GLN A 47 -8.22 47.39 -6.97
N CYS A 48 -8.41 48.27 -5.98
CA CYS A 48 -7.35 48.75 -5.10
C CYS A 48 -6.78 47.58 -4.27
N ILE A 49 -5.46 47.54 -4.06
CA ILE A 49 -4.77 46.49 -3.30
C ILE A 49 -5.37 46.34 -1.91
N ASP A 50 -5.67 47.45 -1.23
CA ASP A 50 -6.26 47.45 0.12
C ASP A 50 -7.62 46.72 0.16
N GLN A 51 -8.43 46.86 -0.90
CA GLN A 51 -9.72 46.16 -1.00
C GLN A 51 -9.55 44.67 -1.24
N ILE A 52 -8.52 44.26 -1.99
CA ILE A 52 -8.19 42.85 -2.22
C ILE A 52 -7.69 42.23 -0.92
N GLU A 53 -6.83 42.95 -0.18
CA GLU A 53 -6.30 42.49 1.10
C GLU A 53 -7.42 42.30 2.13
N GLU A 54 -8.32 43.27 2.28
CA GLU A 54 -9.45 43.16 3.22
C GLU A 54 -10.39 42.00 2.85
N LYS A 55 -10.67 41.79 1.56
CA LYS A 55 -11.40 40.60 1.10
C LYS A 55 -10.66 39.32 1.46
N ALA A 56 -9.35 39.25 1.21
CA ALA A 56 -8.54 38.07 1.52
C ALA A 56 -8.53 37.75 3.02
N LYS A 57 -8.43 38.77 3.89
CA LYS A 57 -8.54 38.62 5.35
C LYS A 57 -9.85 37.95 5.75
N SER A 58 -10.97 38.39 5.18
CA SER A 58 -12.29 37.79 5.48
C SER A 58 -12.37 36.30 5.10
N LEU A 59 -11.75 35.92 3.97
CA LEU A 59 -11.72 34.54 3.48
C LEU A 59 -10.80 33.63 4.32
N ALA A 60 -9.78 34.19 4.97
CA ALA A 60 -8.80 33.46 5.78
C ALA A 60 -9.23 33.31 7.26
N THR A 61 -10.42 33.76 7.63
CA THR A 61 -10.92 33.64 9.01
C THR A 61 -11.25 32.18 9.37
N CYS A 62 -11.06 31.81 10.65
CA CYS A 62 -11.36 30.47 11.14
C CYS A 62 -12.86 30.10 11.08
N THR A 63 -13.73 31.10 10.92
CA THR A 63 -15.19 30.95 10.83
C THR A 63 -15.69 30.94 9.39
N TYR A 64 -14.83 31.22 8.40
CA TYR A 64 -15.24 31.36 7.00
C TYR A 64 -15.98 30.13 6.48
N GLU A 65 -15.52 28.94 6.85
CA GLU A 65 -16.09 27.68 6.38
C GLU A 65 -17.32 27.24 7.19
N HIS A 66 -17.64 27.92 8.29
CA HIS A 66 -18.73 27.53 9.18
C HIS A 66 -20.09 27.67 8.48
N ASN A 67 -20.89 26.60 8.51
CA ASN A 67 -22.18 26.50 7.80
C ASN A 67 -22.09 26.69 6.26
N THR A 68 -20.91 26.48 5.67
CA THR A 68 -20.72 26.52 4.22
C THR A 68 -20.63 25.11 3.62
N GLN A 69 -20.53 25.06 2.28
CA GLN A 69 -20.32 23.82 1.54
C GLN A 69 -18.84 23.47 1.32
N TRP A 70 -17.90 24.26 1.85
CA TRP A 70 -16.48 23.95 1.81
C TRP A 70 -16.17 22.63 2.54
N GLY A 71 -15.33 21.80 1.93
CA GLY A 71 -15.02 20.46 2.43
C GLY A 71 -16.09 19.40 2.21
N ASN A 72 -17.36 19.81 2.04
CA ASN A 72 -18.48 18.90 1.84
C ASN A 72 -18.78 18.71 0.36
N GLU A 73 -19.11 19.80 -0.34
CA GLU A 73 -19.34 19.82 -1.78
C GLU A 73 -18.23 20.55 -2.54
N ILE A 74 -17.69 21.60 -1.98
CA ILE A 74 -16.73 22.50 -2.63
C ILE A 74 -15.33 22.30 -2.03
N GLY A 75 -14.30 22.50 -2.84
CA GLY A 75 -12.91 22.37 -2.43
C GLY A 75 -12.45 20.91 -2.30
N VAL A 76 -11.40 20.74 -1.50
CA VAL A 76 -10.88 19.42 -1.13
C VAL A 76 -11.82 18.80 -0.09
N LYS A 77 -12.23 17.56 -0.31
CA LYS A 77 -13.23 16.89 0.54
C LYS A 77 -12.68 16.55 1.92
N TYR A 78 -13.47 16.77 2.97
CA TYR A 78 -13.06 16.52 4.37
C TYR A 78 -13.42 15.10 4.85
N GLY A 79 -12.82 14.71 5.97
CA GLY A 79 -13.22 13.51 6.72
C GLY A 79 -12.58 12.19 6.27
N CYS A 80 -11.56 12.24 5.41
CA CYS A 80 -10.79 11.06 4.97
C CYS A 80 -9.29 11.39 4.91
N PRO A 81 -8.37 10.50 5.35
CA PRO A 81 -6.92 10.71 5.25
C PRO A 81 -6.34 10.66 3.83
N VAL A 82 -7.17 10.28 2.86
CA VAL A 82 -6.87 10.27 1.41
C VAL A 82 -7.90 11.18 0.73
N GLU A 83 -7.94 12.42 1.21
CA GLU A 83 -8.82 13.47 0.73
C GLU A 83 -8.64 13.75 -0.76
N ASP A 84 -7.42 13.57 -1.25
CA ASP A 84 -7.06 13.63 -2.66
C ASP A 84 -7.89 12.64 -3.50
N VAL A 85 -7.94 11.36 -3.11
CA VAL A 85 -8.63 10.31 -3.85
C VAL A 85 -10.14 10.57 -3.89
N ILE A 86 -10.77 10.91 -2.76
CA ILE A 86 -12.21 11.22 -2.74
C ILE A 86 -12.54 12.50 -3.49
N THR A 87 -11.64 13.50 -3.45
CA THR A 87 -11.81 14.74 -4.22
C THR A 87 -11.75 14.42 -5.71
N GLY A 88 -10.78 13.63 -6.15
CA GLY A 88 -10.70 13.14 -7.53
C GLY A 88 -11.96 12.40 -7.97
N LEU A 89 -12.46 11.47 -7.14
CA LEU A 89 -13.68 10.73 -7.44
C LEU A 89 -14.88 11.67 -7.60
N ALA A 90 -15.03 12.66 -6.73
CA ALA A 90 -16.09 13.67 -6.82
C ALA A 90 -15.97 14.53 -8.08
N ILE A 91 -14.75 14.88 -8.48
CA ILE A 91 -14.46 15.62 -9.72
C ILE A 91 -14.90 14.80 -10.94
N HIS A 92 -14.50 13.53 -11.02
CA HIS A 92 -14.88 12.66 -12.13
C HIS A 92 -16.38 12.39 -12.17
N CYS A 93 -17.04 12.22 -11.01
CA CYS A 93 -18.50 12.07 -10.95
C CYS A 93 -19.27 13.32 -11.39
N ARG A 94 -18.60 14.48 -11.47
CA ARG A 94 -19.15 15.72 -12.04
C ARG A 94 -18.93 15.82 -13.55
N GLY A 95 -18.39 14.78 -14.18
CA GLY A 95 -18.16 14.69 -15.63
C GLY A 95 -16.83 15.27 -16.09
N TRP A 96 -15.96 15.69 -15.18
CA TRP A 96 -14.60 16.11 -15.54
C TRP A 96 -13.72 14.88 -15.82
N GLU A 97 -12.70 15.08 -16.64
CA GLU A 97 -11.66 14.09 -16.93
C GLU A 97 -10.31 14.60 -16.45
N SER A 98 -9.41 13.68 -16.13
CA SER A 98 -8.01 13.96 -15.81
C SER A 98 -7.09 13.37 -16.89
N VAL A 99 -5.84 13.82 -16.91
CA VAL A 99 -4.84 13.35 -17.88
C VAL A 99 -3.54 13.11 -17.15
N TYR A 100 -2.90 11.97 -17.42
CA TYR A 100 -1.53 11.71 -16.99
C TYR A 100 -0.51 12.29 -17.97
N ILE A 101 0.42 13.12 -17.49
CA ILE A 101 1.48 13.70 -18.30
C ILE A 101 2.83 13.27 -17.72
N ASN A 102 3.67 12.64 -18.55
CA ASN A 102 5.03 12.21 -18.20
C ASN A 102 6.08 12.94 -19.06
N PRO A 103 6.49 14.16 -18.67
CA PRO A 103 7.50 14.90 -19.43
C PRO A 103 8.89 14.25 -19.31
N PRO A 104 9.78 14.36 -20.32
CA PRO A 104 11.12 13.77 -20.27
C PRO A 104 11.96 14.26 -19.08
N ARG A 105 11.76 15.51 -18.66
CA ARG A 105 12.32 16.06 -17.43
C ARG A 105 11.25 16.02 -16.35
N ALA A 106 11.55 15.42 -15.21
CA ALA A 106 10.66 15.42 -14.06
C ALA A 106 10.24 16.85 -13.70
N ALA A 107 8.94 17.13 -13.79
CA ALA A 107 8.37 18.43 -13.43
C ALA A 107 8.30 18.62 -11.91
N PHE A 108 8.23 17.52 -11.16
CA PHE A 108 8.19 17.49 -9.71
C PHE A 108 9.18 16.46 -9.19
N ILE A 109 9.96 16.85 -8.19
CA ILE A 109 10.89 15.97 -7.46
C ILE A 109 10.48 16.02 -5.99
N GLY A 110 10.19 14.84 -5.43
CA GLY A 110 9.80 14.69 -4.04
C GLY A 110 10.79 13.84 -3.26
N VAL A 111 10.69 13.91 -1.93
CA VAL A 111 11.44 13.04 -1.02
C VAL A 111 10.58 11.83 -0.66
N GLY A 112 11.14 10.64 -0.85
CA GLY A 112 10.55 9.36 -0.44
C GLY A 112 10.91 8.99 1.00
N PRO A 113 10.21 8.02 1.61
CA PRO A 113 10.64 7.46 2.88
C PRO A 113 11.98 6.73 2.72
N THR A 114 12.90 6.94 3.65
CA THR A 114 14.25 6.33 3.66
C THR A 114 14.32 5.13 4.59
N THR A 115 13.41 5.05 5.58
CA THR A 115 13.38 3.96 6.56
C THR A 115 12.16 3.05 6.38
N LEU A 116 12.25 1.83 6.92
CA LEU A 116 11.16 0.88 6.88
C LEU A 116 9.94 1.39 7.66
N ALA A 117 10.15 1.97 8.85
CA ALA A 117 9.08 2.56 9.65
C ALA A 117 8.33 3.66 8.90
N GLN A 118 9.04 4.59 8.24
CA GLN A 118 8.41 5.65 7.45
C GLN A 118 7.55 5.07 6.33
N THR A 119 8.06 4.05 5.63
CA THR A 119 7.35 3.37 4.54
C THR A 119 6.09 2.66 5.05
N ILE A 120 6.20 1.91 6.15
CA ILE A 120 5.08 1.19 6.77
C ILE A 120 4.00 2.17 7.25
N LEU A 121 4.39 3.27 7.89
CA LEU A 121 3.46 4.29 8.37
C LEU A 121 2.73 4.99 7.22
N GLN A 122 3.46 5.33 6.15
CA GLN A 122 2.86 5.93 4.96
C GLN A 122 1.84 4.99 4.31
N HIS A 123 2.21 3.73 4.09
CA HIS A 123 1.30 2.74 3.51
C HIS A 123 0.13 2.40 4.43
N LYS A 124 0.30 2.47 5.75
CA LYS A 124 -0.79 2.30 6.71
C LYS A 124 -1.87 3.35 6.46
N ARG A 125 -1.50 4.64 6.45
CA ARG A 125 -2.43 5.76 6.18
C ARG A 125 -3.15 5.59 4.85
N TRP A 126 -2.43 5.24 3.79
CA TRP A 126 -3.04 5.03 2.48
C TRP A 126 -4.02 3.86 2.48
N SER A 127 -3.66 2.73 3.09
CA SER A 127 -4.52 1.55 3.12
C SER A 127 -5.78 1.75 3.96
N GLU A 128 -5.67 2.37 5.14
CA GLU A 128 -6.79 2.70 6.01
C GLU A 128 -7.74 3.71 5.34
N GLY A 129 -7.17 4.76 4.74
CA GLY A 129 -7.92 5.77 4.02
C GLY A 129 -8.69 5.17 2.84
N ASN A 130 -8.02 4.44 1.96
CA ASN A 130 -8.66 3.83 0.78
C ASN A 130 -9.71 2.78 1.16
N PHE A 131 -9.45 1.96 2.19
CA PHE A 131 -10.45 0.99 2.64
C PHE A 131 -11.65 1.66 3.30
N SER A 132 -11.42 2.76 4.04
CA SER A 132 -12.49 3.61 4.56
C SER A 132 -13.35 4.21 3.45
N ILE A 133 -12.76 4.66 2.33
CA ILE A 133 -13.53 5.10 1.15
C ILE A 133 -14.44 3.96 0.68
N PHE A 134 -13.85 2.78 0.47
CA PHE A 134 -14.54 1.61 -0.08
C PHE A 134 -15.76 1.17 0.74
N LEU A 135 -15.70 1.30 2.06
CA LEU A 135 -16.78 0.95 2.98
C LEU A 135 -17.75 2.10 3.31
N SER A 136 -17.53 3.28 2.74
CA SER A 136 -18.36 4.46 2.98
C SER A 136 -19.34 4.74 1.83
N LYS A 137 -20.16 5.78 1.99
CA LYS A 137 -20.99 6.33 0.89
C LYS A 137 -20.18 6.75 -0.35
N TYR A 138 -18.86 6.95 -0.21
CA TYR A 138 -17.94 7.28 -1.29
C TYR A 138 -17.37 6.04 -2.00
N CYS A 139 -17.90 4.84 -1.74
CA CYS A 139 -17.53 3.65 -2.50
C CYS A 139 -17.65 3.91 -4.01
N PRO A 140 -16.61 3.65 -4.83
CA PRO A 140 -16.65 3.97 -6.26
C PRO A 140 -17.83 3.34 -7.01
N PHE A 141 -18.26 2.14 -6.61
CA PHE A 141 -19.41 1.44 -7.18
C PHE A 141 -20.77 2.02 -6.78
N VAL A 142 -20.83 2.78 -5.67
CA VAL A 142 -22.06 3.42 -5.18
C VAL A 142 -22.10 4.87 -5.63
N PHE A 143 -21.08 5.65 -5.25
CA PHE A 143 -20.99 7.08 -5.53
C PHE A 143 -20.75 7.37 -7.02
N GLY A 144 -19.95 6.52 -7.68
CA GLY A 144 -19.68 6.61 -9.11
C GLY A 144 -20.75 5.99 -10.00
N HIS A 145 -21.76 5.32 -9.43
CA HIS A 145 -22.80 4.66 -10.21
C HIS A 145 -23.58 5.66 -11.06
N GLY A 146 -23.72 5.38 -12.36
CA GLY A 146 -24.36 6.29 -13.32
C GLY A 146 -23.57 7.55 -13.69
N ASN A 147 -22.55 7.92 -12.89
CA ASN A 147 -21.75 9.13 -13.11
C ASN A 147 -20.44 8.85 -13.86
N ILE A 148 -19.80 7.71 -13.59
CA ILE A 148 -18.56 7.27 -14.25
C ILE A 148 -18.67 5.84 -14.77
N ARG A 149 -17.88 5.48 -15.79
CA ARG A 149 -17.87 4.15 -16.40
C ARG A 149 -17.43 3.08 -15.41
N LEU A 150 -17.99 1.87 -15.51
CA LEU A 150 -17.64 0.73 -14.63
C LEU A 150 -16.13 0.45 -14.57
N ARG A 151 -15.42 0.52 -15.70
CA ARG A 151 -13.97 0.32 -15.75
C ARG A 151 -13.20 1.37 -14.93
N HIS A 152 -13.71 2.61 -14.89
CA HIS A 152 -13.15 3.67 -14.07
C HIS A 152 -13.44 3.44 -12.59
N GLN A 153 -14.67 2.99 -12.25
CA GLN A 153 -15.03 2.58 -10.89
C GLN A 153 -14.09 1.47 -10.39
N MET A 154 -13.82 0.45 -11.21
CA MET A 154 -12.86 -0.62 -10.90
C MET A 154 -11.44 -0.08 -10.67
N GLY A 155 -11.00 0.90 -11.47
CA GLY A 155 -9.70 1.56 -11.31
C GLY A 155 -9.54 2.22 -9.93
N TYR A 156 -10.56 2.92 -9.46
CA TYR A 156 -10.60 3.47 -8.10
C TYR A 156 -10.63 2.37 -7.02
N SER A 157 -11.39 1.29 -7.24
CA SER A 157 -11.60 0.24 -6.24
C SER A 157 -10.35 -0.62 -5.96
N ILE A 158 -9.37 -0.68 -6.87
CA ILE A 158 -8.13 -1.46 -6.67
C ILE A 158 -7.43 -1.07 -5.35
N TYR A 159 -7.37 0.24 -5.06
CA TYR A 159 -6.74 0.76 -3.85
C TYR A 159 -7.58 0.48 -2.59
N GLY A 160 -8.91 0.52 -2.72
CA GLY A 160 -9.84 0.17 -1.64
C GLY A 160 -9.69 -1.27 -1.15
N LEU A 161 -9.22 -2.17 -2.02
CA LEU A 161 -9.01 -3.59 -1.70
C LEU A 161 -7.57 -3.92 -1.25
N TRP A 162 -6.70 -2.92 -1.06
CA TRP A 162 -5.35 -3.15 -0.53
C TRP A 162 -5.39 -3.71 0.89
N ALA A 163 -6.14 -3.09 1.79
CA ALA A 163 -6.18 -3.50 3.19
C ALA A 163 -6.70 -4.95 3.36
N PRO A 164 -7.87 -5.34 2.80
CA PRO A 164 -8.39 -6.71 2.94
C PRO A 164 -7.47 -7.80 2.39
N ASN A 165 -6.60 -7.47 1.43
CA ASN A 165 -5.63 -8.41 0.86
C ASN A 165 -4.56 -8.86 1.87
N SER A 166 -4.46 -8.21 3.03
CA SER A 166 -3.62 -8.66 4.15
C SER A 166 -4.03 -10.05 4.65
N LEU A 167 -5.32 -10.35 4.75
CA LEU A 167 -5.85 -11.62 5.29
C LEU A 167 -5.45 -12.84 4.46
N PRO A 168 -5.70 -12.90 3.13
CA PRO A 168 -5.23 -14.01 2.32
C PRO A 168 -3.70 -14.06 2.29
N THR A 169 -3.00 -12.93 2.33
CA THR A 169 -1.53 -12.93 2.39
C THR A 169 -1.02 -13.60 3.66
N LEU A 170 -1.61 -13.32 4.83
CA LEU A 170 -1.27 -14.00 6.08
C LEU A 170 -1.50 -15.50 5.99
N TYR A 171 -2.60 -15.94 5.37
CA TYR A 171 -2.82 -17.36 5.11
C TYR A 171 -1.68 -17.97 4.31
N TYR A 172 -1.29 -17.35 3.18
CA TYR A 172 -0.22 -17.86 2.31
C TYR A 172 1.16 -17.91 2.95
N VAL A 173 1.48 -17.00 3.88
CA VAL A 173 2.81 -16.95 4.52
C VAL A 173 2.90 -17.73 5.83
N ILE A 174 1.77 -18.24 6.35
CA ILE A 174 1.71 -19.00 7.60
C ILE A 174 1.30 -20.45 7.34
N ILE A 175 0.14 -20.67 6.70
CA ILE A 175 -0.50 -21.98 6.66
C ILE A 175 0.29 -23.01 5.82
N PRO A 176 0.76 -22.70 4.60
CA PRO A 176 1.58 -23.62 3.83
C PRO A 176 2.85 -24.08 4.56
N SER A 177 3.53 -23.16 5.23
CA SER A 177 4.76 -23.41 5.98
C SER A 177 4.48 -24.21 7.25
N LEU A 178 3.41 -23.90 7.98
CA LEU A 178 3.00 -24.72 9.12
C LEU A 178 2.64 -26.13 8.69
N GLY A 179 1.92 -26.28 7.57
CA GLY A 179 1.59 -27.58 6.98
C GLY A 179 2.84 -28.38 6.61
N LEU A 180 3.88 -27.70 6.11
CA LEU A 180 5.17 -28.33 5.85
C LEU A 180 5.81 -28.83 7.15
N LEU A 181 5.71 -28.10 8.25
CA LEU A 181 6.27 -28.56 9.52
C LEU A 181 5.44 -29.68 10.16
N LYS A 182 4.12 -29.68 10.00
CA LYS A 182 3.20 -30.64 10.63
C LYS A 182 2.93 -31.88 9.77
N GLY A 183 3.47 -31.96 8.56
CA GLY A 183 3.21 -33.05 7.64
C GLY A 183 1.79 -33.03 7.05
N THR A 184 1.18 -31.85 6.93
CA THR A 184 -0.14 -31.67 6.31
C THR A 184 0.02 -31.14 4.88
N PRO A 185 -0.29 -31.93 3.84
CA PRO A 185 -0.20 -31.48 2.46
C PRO A 185 -1.32 -30.51 2.12
N ILE A 186 -0.95 -29.33 1.61
CA ILE A 186 -1.90 -28.25 1.26
C ILE A 186 -2.05 -28.09 -0.26
N PHE A 187 -1.03 -28.48 -1.02
CA PHE A 187 -1.01 -28.41 -2.47
C PHE A 187 -1.18 -29.80 -3.09
N PRO A 188 -1.63 -29.88 -4.36
CA PRO A 188 -1.62 -31.14 -5.09
C PRO A 188 -0.18 -31.67 -5.24
N GLU A 189 -0.05 -33.00 -5.26
CA GLU A 189 1.25 -33.64 -5.47
C GLU A 189 1.78 -33.34 -6.88
N ILE A 190 3.11 -33.34 -7.02
CA ILE A 190 3.78 -33.01 -8.29
C ILE A 190 3.47 -33.97 -9.43
N MET A 191 3.14 -35.22 -9.12
CA MET A 191 2.81 -36.24 -10.11
C MET A 191 1.36 -36.13 -10.61
N THR A 192 0.56 -35.24 -10.02
CA THR A 192 -0.84 -35.06 -10.42
C THR A 192 -0.96 -33.98 -11.50
N PRO A 193 -1.86 -34.13 -12.49
CA PRO A 193 -2.18 -33.07 -13.44
C PRO A 193 -2.70 -31.78 -12.77
N TRP A 194 -3.22 -31.87 -11.54
CA TRP A 194 -3.73 -30.74 -10.77
C TRP A 194 -2.67 -29.71 -10.39
N ILE A 195 -1.38 -30.03 -10.53
CA ILE A 195 -0.30 -29.07 -10.32
C ILE A 195 -0.19 -28.03 -11.44
N ILE A 196 -0.69 -28.34 -12.64
CA ILE A 196 -0.51 -27.51 -13.85
C ILE A 196 -1.03 -26.07 -13.64
N PRO A 197 -2.24 -25.82 -13.11
CA PRO A 197 -2.72 -24.46 -12.88
C PRO A 197 -1.86 -23.68 -11.88
N PHE A 198 -1.34 -24.33 -10.83
CA PHE A 198 -0.50 -23.68 -9.82
C PHE A 198 0.84 -23.22 -10.40
N ILE A 199 1.50 -24.10 -11.16
CA ILE A 199 2.76 -23.77 -11.84
C ILE A 199 2.51 -22.68 -12.88
N TYR A 200 1.46 -22.82 -13.70
CA TYR A 200 1.13 -21.85 -14.75
C TYR A 200 0.90 -20.45 -14.16
N VAL A 201 0.00 -20.32 -13.18
CA VAL A 201 -0.32 -19.02 -12.57
C VAL A 201 0.91 -18.42 -11.87
N SER A 202 1.65 -19.22 -11.11
CA SER A 202 2.86 -18.75 -10.41
C SER A 202 3.93 -18.29 -11.40
N PHE A 203 4.22 -19.08 -12.43
CA PHE A 203 5.25 -18.77 -13.42
C PHE A 203 4.87 -17.54 -14.25
N VAL A 204 3.66 -17.53 -14.83
CA VAL A 204 3.19 -16.40 -15.67
C VAL A 204 3.12 -15.11 -14.86
N LYS A 205 2.59 -15.13 -13.64
CA LYS A 205 2.53 -13.93 -12.78
C LYS A 205 3.92 -13.36 -12.52
N ASN A 206 4.89 -14.22 -12.17
CA ASN A 206 6.23 -13.76 -11.80
C ASN A 206 7.04 -13.33 -13.03
N MET A 207 6.95 -14.06 -14.14
CA MET A 207 7.58 -13.68 -15.41
C MET A 207 7.03 -12.37 -15.96
N TYR A 208 5.71 -12.21 -15.96
CA TYR A 208 5.09 -10.97 -16.42
C TYR A 208 5.46 -9.79 -15.51
N SER A 209 5.42 -9.97 -14.19
CA SER A 209 5.81 -8.92 -13.24
C SER A 209 7.29 -8.52 -13.41
N LEU A 210 8.17 -9.49 -13.69
CA LEU A 210 9.58 -9.21 -13.94
C LEU A 210 9.79 -8.49 -15.27
N TYR A 211 9.14 -8.97 -16.33
CA TYR A 211 9.17 -8.35 -17.65
C TYR A 211 8.69 -6.90 -17.60
N GLU A 212 7.58 -6.64 -16.91
CA GLU A 212 7.03 -5.30 -16.74
C GLU A 212 8.02 -4.39 -16.01
N ALA A 213 8.63 -4.86 -14.91
CA ALA A 213 9.61 -4.07 -14.15
C ALA A 213 10.82 -3.70 -15.02
N LEU A 214 11.42 -4.66 -15.70
CA LEU A 214 12.59 -4.44 -16.56
C LEU A 214 12.26 -3.55 -17.77
N SER A 215 11.09 -3.72 -18.37
CA SER A 215 10.65 -2.90 -19.51
C SER A 215 10.46 -1.42 -19.15
N HIS A 216 10.24 -1.12 -17.87
CA HIS A 216 10.10 0.26 -17.37
C HIS A 216 11.37 0.77 -16.66
N GLY A 217 12.51 0.10 -16.84
CA GLY A 217 13.82 0.56 -16.37
C GLY A 217 14.14 0.22 -14.92
N ASP A 218 13.38 -0.68 -14.28
CA ASP A 218 13.74 -1.23 -12.97
C ASP A 218 14.90 -2.23 -13.09
N THR A 219 15.57 -2.53 -11.98
CA THR A 219 16.64 -3.53 -11.91
C THR A 219 16.11 -4.85 -11.37
N LEU A 220 16.84 -5.96 -11.61
CA LEU A 220 16.50 -7.26 -10.99
C LEU A 220 16.47 -7.17 -9.46
N ARG A 221 17.42 -6.42 -8.87
CA ARG A 221 17.49 -6.17 -7.43
C ARG A 221 16.29 -5.34 -6.97
N GLY A 222 15.93 -4.29 -7.71
CA GLY A 222 14.76 -3.45 -7.47
C GLY A 222 13.46 -4.25 -7.49
N TRP A 223 13.26 -5.10 -8.50
CA TRP A 223 12.10 -6.00 -8.57
C TRP A 223 12.03 -6.95 -7.38
N TRP A 224 13.16 -7.57 -7.01
CA TRP A 224 13.24 -8.48 -5.85
C TRP A 224 12.93 -7.77 -4.53
N ASN A 225 13.51 -6.59 -4.32
CA ASN A 225 13.20 -5.71 -3.19
C ASN A 225 11.71 -5.31 -3.20
N GLY A 226 11.14 -5.08 -4.38
CA GLY A 226 9.72 -4.82 -4.59
C GLY A 226 8.81 -5.95 -4.12
N GLN A 227 9.16 -7.21 -4.43
CA GLN A 227 8.41 -8.38 -3.92
C GLN A 227 8.48 -8.46 -2.38
N ARG A 228 9.65 -8.17 -1.78
CA ARG A 228 9.80 -8.14 -0.31
C ARG A 228 8.91 -7.07 0.30
N MET A 229 9.00 -5.85 -0.20
CA MET A 229 8.22 -4.72 0.32
C MET A 229 6.72 -4.94 0.10
N TRP A 230 6.31 -5.59 -1.00
CA TRP A 230 4.92 -5.98 -1.23
C TRP A 230 4.40 -6.89 -0.11
N MET A 231 5.17 -7.89 0.31
CA MET A 231 4.80 -8.76 1.43
C MET A 231 4.78 -8.00 2.75
N VAL A 232 5.84 -7.24 3.07
CA VAL A 232 5.95 -6.47 4.32
C VAL A 232 4.75 -5.53 4.50
N LYS A 233 4.37 -4.78 3.46
CA LYS A 233 3.21 -3.86 3.50
C LYS A 233 1.90 -4.61 3.80
N ARG A 234 1.73 -5.82 3.27
CA ARG A 234 0.51 -6.61 3.42
C ARG A 234 0.36 -7.19 4.82
N ILE A 235 1.45 -7.72 5.38
CA ILE A 235 1.43 -8.32 6.72
C ILE A 235 1.44 -7.25 7.84
N THR A 236 1.90 -6.03 7.54
CA THR A 236 1.91 -4.91 8.50
C THR A 236 0.86 -3.85 8.15
N SER A 237 1.20 -2.83 7.36
CA SER A 237 0.38 -1.65 7.04
C SER A 237 -1.07 -2.00 6.71
N TYR A 238 -1.28 -2.98 5.83
CA TYR A 238 -2.61 -3.32 5.32
C TYR A 238 -3.43 -4.10 6.35
N LEU A 239 -2.78 -4.94 7.16
CA LEU A 239 -3.42 -5.61 8.29
C LEU A 239 -3.92 -4.58 9.31
N TYR A 240 -3.07 -3.62 9.68
CA TYR A 240 -3.49 -2.50 10.53
C TYR A 240 -4.59 -1.68 9.86
N GLY A 241 -4.51 -1.45 8.54
CA GLY A 241 -5.57 -0.77 7.78
C GLY A 241 -6.92 -1.46 7.91
N VAL A 242 -6.98 -2.80 7.88
CA VAL A 242 -8.23 -3.56 8.11
C VAL A 242 -8.71 -3.39 9.54
N ILE A 243 -7.83 -3.64 10.52
CA ILE A 243 -8.18 -3.59 11.95
C ILE A 243 -8.69 -2.21 12.34
N ASP A 244 -7.96 -1.15 11.99
CA ASP A 244 -8.28 0.23 12.37
C ASP A 244 -9.57 0.71 11.67
N THR A 245 -9.79 0.32 10.41
CA THR A 245 -11.03 0.64 9.69
C THR A 245 -12.25 -0.07 10.32
N ILE A 246 -12.13 -1.36 10.69
CA ILE A 246 -13.22 -2.09 11.35
C ILE A 246 -13.51 -1.50 12.73
N ARG A 247 -12.48 -1.20 13.53
CA ARG A 247 -12.65 -0.56 14.84
C ARG A 247 -13.38 0.78 14.73
N LYS A 248 -13.04 1.58 13.70
CA LYS A 248 -13.74 2.83 13.39
C LYS A 248 -15.21 2.59 13.06
N LEU A 249 -15.52 1.61 12.20
CA LEU A 249 -16.92 1.29 11.83
C LEU A 249 -17.75 0.83 13.02
N LEU A 250 -17.14 0.16 13.98
CA LEU A 250 -17.78 -0.25 15.24
C LEU A 250 -17.85 0.89 16.29
N GLY A 251 -17.37 2.09 15.98
CA GLY A 251 -17.34 3.22 16.92
C GLY A 251 -16.32 3.10 18.05
N LEU A 252 -15.36 2.17 17.94
CA LEU A 252 -14.36 1.87 18.98
C LEU A 252 -13.12 2.76 18.93
N SER A 253 -12.91 3.50 17.83
CA SER A 253 -11.79 4.42 17.67
C SER A 253 -12.13 5.59 16.74
N LYS A 254 -11.44 6.72 16.94
CA LYS A 254 -11.38 7.82 15.97
C LYS A 254 -10.14 7.63 15.10
N MET A 255 -10.19 8.10 13.84
CA MET A 255 -9.01 8.08 12.97
C MET A 255 -7.95 9.02 13.52
N GLY A 256 -6.76 8.50 13.79
CA GLY A 256 -5.58 9.30 14.10
C GLY A 256 -4.77 9.52 12.84
N PHE A 257 -4.43 10.77 12.53
CA PHE A 257 -3.51 11.09 11.45
C PHE A 257 -2.11 11.32 12.02
N GLN A 258 -1.19 10.39 11.76
CA GLN A 258 0.21 10.57 12.12
C GLN A 258 1.01 11.00 10.89
N VAL A 259 1.66 12.16 10.98
CA VAL A 259 2.51 12.66 9.89
C VAL A 259 3.75 11.77 9.78
N THR A 260 4.00 11.24 8.58
CA THR A 260 5.28 10.56 8.29
C THR A 260 6.37 11.61 8.16
N SER A 261 7.33 11.61 9.09
CA SER A 261 8.55 12.38 8.93
C SER A 261 9.30 11.88 7.69
N LYS A 262 9.86 12.81 6.91
CA LYS A 262 10.74 12.51 5.78
C LYS A 262 12.15 13.03 6.02
N VAL A 263 12.42 13.40 7.26
CA VAL A 263 13.75 13.78 7.74
C VAL A 263 14.44 12.48 8.12
N SER A 264 15.66 12.32 7.64
CA SER A 264 16.51 11.17 7.94
C SER A 264 17.84 11.70 8.43
N ASP A 265 18.42 11.03 9.41
CA ASP A 265 19.77 11.34 9.84
C ASP A 265 20.78 10.90 8.77
N GLU A 266 21.98 11.47 8.76
CA GLU A 266 23.00 11.15 7.75
C GLU A 266 23.32 9.65 7.66
N ASP A 267 23.30 8.97 8.80
CA ASP A 267 23.54 7.53 8.90
C ASP A 267 22.40 6.72 8.27
N GLU A 268 21.14 7.15 8.44
CA GLU A 268 19.98 6.52 7.81
C GLU A 268 20.01 6.73 6.30
N ALA A 269 20.37 7.94 5.86
CA ALA A 269 20.50 8.28 4.44
C ALA A 269 21.59 7.44 3.75
N LYS A 270 22.76 7.29 4.37
CA LYS A 270 23.84 6.44 3.85
C LYS A 270 23.40 4.99 3.68
N ARG A 271 22.67 4.43 4.65
CA ARG A 271 22.14 3.06 4.56
C ARG A 271 21.10 2.93 3.45
N TYR A 272 20.22 3.92 3.31
CA TYR A 272 19.27 3.98 2.21
C TYR A 272 19.96 4.00 0.84
N GLU A 273 21.00 4.82 0.65
CA GLU A 273 21.80 4.87 -0.59
C GLU A 273 22.52 3.55 -0.90
N GLN A 274 22.87 2.79 0.14
CA GLN A 274 23.47 1.45 0.02
C GLN A 274 22.42 0.33 -0.17
N GLU A 275 21.13 0.67 -0.24
CA GLU A 275 19.99 -0.25 -0.27
C GLU A 275 19.94 -1.21 0.94
N ILE A 276 20.38 -0.73 2.10
CA ILE A 276 20.35 -1.45 3.37
C ILE A 276 19.09 -1.06 4.14
N MET A 277 18.30 -2.05 4.56
CA MET A 277 17.05 -1.80 5.29
C MET A 277 17.32 -1.22 6.68
N GLU A 278 16.62 -0.14 7.03
CA GLU A 278 16.74 0.48 8.34
C GLU A 278 15.67 -0.03 9.31
N PHE A 279 16.12 -0.69 10.38
CA PHE A 279 15.31 -1.06 11.53
C PHE A 279 15.73 -0.20 12.72
N GLY A 280 15.02 0.90 12.93
CA GLY A 280 15.28 1.83 14.04
C GLY A 280 14.77 1.30 15.38
N THR A 281 13.94 2.09 16.07
CA THR A 281 13.42 1.72 17.39
C THR A 281 12.48 0.51 17.35
N PRO A 282 12.38 -0.28 18.43
CA PRO A 282 11.46 -1.40 18.52
C PRO A 282 10.01 -0.98 18.21
N SER A 283 9.36 -1.71 17.31
CA SER A 283 7.96 -1.48 16.95
C SER A 283 7.20 -2.80 16.78
N PRO A 284 5.87 -2.81 17.00
CA PRO A 284 5.04 -3.99 16.74
C PRO A 284 5.14 -4.50 15.29
N GLU A 285 5.31 -3.59 14.33
CA GLU A 285 5.42 -3.94 12.92
C GLU A 285 6.71 -4.72 12.62
N TYR A 286 7.81 -4.36 13.28
CA TYR A 286 9.06 -5.12 13.18
C TYR A 286 8.93 -6.51 13.81
N VAL A 287 8.17 -6.63 14.91
CA VAL A 287 7.87 -7.94 15.51
C VAL A 287 7.09 -8.81 14.52
N ILE A 288 6.07 -8.29 13.84
CA ILE A 288 5.31 -9.05 12.83
C ILE A 288 6.24 -9.55 11.70
N VAL A 289 7.07 -8.65 11.15
CA VAL A 289 7.99 -9.00 10.06
C VAL A 289 9.01 -10.06 10.50
N ALA A 290 9.63 -9.88 11.67
CA ALA A 290 10.62 -10.80 12.21
C ALA A 290 10.00 -12.15 12.60
N THR A 291 8.81 -12.16 13.21
CA THR A 291 8.06 -13.39 13.52
C THR A 291 7.77 -14.18 12.26
N ILE A 292 7.22 -13.55 11.20
CA ILE A 292 6.90 -14.27 9.96
C ILE A 292 8.16 -14.80 9.28
N ALA A 293 9.25 -14.03 9.26
CA ALA A 293 10.53 -14.51 8.73
C ALA A 293 11.03 -15.73 9.50
N LEU A 294 11.18 -15.62 10.83
CA LEU A 294 11.64 -16.73 11.68
C LEU A 294 10.73 -17.96 11.61
N PHE A 295 9.41 -17.73 11.60
CA PHE A 295 8.42 -18.80 11.50
C PHE A 295 8.62 -19.63 10.23
N ASN A 296 8.77 -18.97 9.07
CA ASN A 296 9.01 -19.64 7.79
C ASN A 296 10.37 -20.38 7.78
N LEU A 297 11.41 -19.81 8.40
CA LEU A 297 12.70 -20.46 8.53
C LEU A 297 12.61 -21.74 9.38
N VAL A 298 11.98 -21.67 10.55
CA VAL A 298 11.79 -22.83 11.44
C VAL A 298 10.96 -23.91 10.76
N CYS A 299 9.88 -23.53 10.09
CA CYS A 299 9.04 -24.46 9.34
C CYS A 299 9.79 -25.15 8.20
N LEU A 300 10.61 -24.40 7.44
CA LEU A 300 11.40 -24.96 6.36
C LEU A 300 12.44 -25.97 6.88
N VAL A 301 13.20 -25.59 7.90
CA VAL A 301 14.24 -26.45 8.49
C VAL A 301 13.60 -27.70 9.11
N GLY A 302 12.52 -27.54 9.89
CA GLY A 302 11.85 -28.67 10.52
C GLY A 302 11.13 -29.59 9.53
N GLY A 303 10.54 -29.04 8.47
CA GLY A 303 9.91 -29.83 7.41
C GLY A 303 10.92 -30.60 6.56
N LEU A 304 12.02 -29.96 6.15
CA LEU A 304 13.10 -30.64 5.42
C LEU A 304 13.75 -31.73 6.27
N SER A 305 13.96 -31.47 7.57
CA SER A 305 14.48 -32.46 8.51
C SER A 305 13.61 -33.73 8.57
N GLN A 306 12.28 -33.56 8.65
CA GLN A 306 11.33 -34.68 8.63
C GLN A 306 11.37 -35.46 7.30
N ILE A 307 11.39 -34.75 6.16
CA ILE A 307 11.50 -35.36 4.82
C ILE A 307 12.80 -36.17 4.70
N MET A 308 13.93 -35.64 5.18
CA MET A 308 15.25 -36.27 5.07
C MET A 308 15.44 -37.46 6.01
N THR A 309 14.89 -37.37 7.23
CA THR A 309 15.03 -38.42 8.25
C THR A 309 14.01 -39.55 8.09
N GLY A 310 13.05 -39.41 7.16
CA GLY A 310 11.90 -40.31 7.03
C GLY A 310 10.92 -40.20 8.21
N GLY A 311 11.13 -39.26 9.13
CA GLY A 311 10.22 -38.97 10.22
C GLY A 311 8.91 -38.38 9.68
N GLY A 312 7.78 -39.00 10.03
CA GLY A 312 6.44 -38.47 9.70
C GLY A 312 5.84 -38.89 8.36
N ASN A 313 6.42 -39.86 7.63
CA ASN A 313 5.92 -40.33 6.32
C ASN A 313 5.65 -39.17 5.33
N MET A 314 6.59 -38.23 5.23
CA MET A 314 6.46 -37.06 4.38
C MET A 314 7.29 -37.19 3.09
N PRO A 315 6.74 -37.76 2.00
CA PRO A 315 7.51 -37.94 0.78
C PRO A 315 7.61 -36.60 0.01
N LEU A 316 8.78 -36.31 -0.55
CA LEU A 316 9.08 -35.01 -1.18
C LEU A 316 8.12 -34.65 -2.33
N ASN A 317 7.62 -35.64 -3.09
CA ASN A 317 6.68 -35.43 -4.18
C ASN A 317 5.35 -34.81 -3.73
N VAL A 318 4.92 -35.08 -2.49
CA VAL A 318 3.70 -34.54 -1.89
C VAL A 318 3.92 -33.11 -1.41
N PHE A 319 5.07 -32.83 -0.79
CA PHE A 319 5.35 -31.52 -0.17
C PHE A 319 6.14 -30.55 -1.06
N PHE A 320 6.46 -30.93 -2.30
CA PHE A 320 7.36 -30.19 -3.20
C PHE A 320 7.00 -28.70 -3.33
N LEU A 321 5.72 -28.39 -3.57
CA LEU A 321 5.27 -27.00 -3.70
C LEU A 321 5.34 -26.22 -2.39
N GLN A 322 5.05 -26.86 -1.25
CA GLN A 322 5.20 -26.24 0.07
C GLN A 322 6.66 -25.93 0.37
N VAL A 323 7.58 -26.84 0.02
CA VAL A 323 9.04 -26.62 0.15
C VAL A 323 9.49 -25.43 -0.70
N ILE A 324 9.08 -25.35 -1.97
CA ILE A 324 9.43 -24.22 -2.84
C ILE A 324 8.86 -22.91 -2.30
N LEU A 325 7.57 -22.88 -1.96
CA LEU A 325 6.93 -21.67 -1.43
C LEU A 325 7.61 -21.19 -0.16
N CYS A 326 7.80 -22.08 0.82
CA CYS A 326 8.45 -21.77 2.08
C CYS A 326 9.92 -21.35 1.86
N GLY A 327 10.63 -22.00 0.93
CA GLY A 327 11.97 -21.63 0.50
C GLY A 327 12.04 -20.20 -0.06
N VAL A 328 11.13 -19.85 -0.97
CA VAL A 328 11.04 -18.47 -1.51
C VAL A 328 10.74 -17.46 -0.41
N LEU A 329 9.84 -17.78 0.53
CA LEU A 329 9.54 -16.93 1.70
C LEU A 329 10.74 -16.76 2.64
N VAL A 330 11.60 -17.76 2.75
CA VAL A 330 12.86 -17.62 3.50
C VAL A 330 13.83 -16.72 2.74
N ILE A 331 14.07 -16.98 1.44
CA ILE A 331 15.03 -16.21 0.63
C ILE A 331 14.64 -14.73 0.53
N ILE A 332 13.35 -14.43 0.34
CA ILE A 332 12.88 -13.03 0.23
C ILE A 332 13.09 -12.25 1.53
N ASN A 333 13.07 -12.93 2.67
CA ASN A 333 13.31 -12.36 4.00
C ASN A 333 14.79 -12.35 4.41
N PHE A 334 15.72 -12.67 3.51
CA PHE A 334 17.16 -12.73 3.85
C PHE A 334 17.69 -11.46 4.58
N PRO A 335 17.37 -10.23 4.15
CA PRO A 335 17.81 -9.02 4.87
C PRO A 335 17.25 -8.89 6.29
N ILE A 336 16.13 -9.55 6.59
CA ILE A 336 15.58 -9.61 7.94
C ILE A 336 16.49 -10.45 8.83
N TYR A 337 16.91 -11.64 8.38
CA TYR A 337 17.85 -12.47 9.16
C TYR A 337 19.20 -11.80 9.33
N GLU A 338 19.71 -11.15 8.28
CA GLU A 338 20.93 -10.35 8.36
C GLU A 338 20.81 -9.24 9.42
N ALA A 339 19.69 -8.51 9.41
CA ALA A 339 19.40 -7.48 10.41
C ALA A 339 19.22 -8.04 11.83
N MET A 340 18.71 -9.26 11.99
CA MET A 340 18.48 -9.88 13.31
C MET A 340 19.74 -10.48 13.92
N PHE A 341 20.61 -11.09 13.11
CA PHE A 341 21.67 -11.98 13.62
C PHE A 341 23.09 -11.52 13.28
N LEU A 342 23.27 -10.77 12.19
CA LEU A 342 24.61 -10.42 11.68
C LEU A 342 24.95 -8.95 11.90
N ARG A 343 23.96 -8.07 11.78
CA ARG A 343 24.15 -6.63 11.90
C ARG A 343 24.28 -6.17 13.35
N LYS A 344 25.27 -5.31 13.59
CA LYS A 344 25.55 -4.67 14.89
C LYS A 344 25.46 -3.14 14.84
N ASP A 345 25.13 -2.59 13.67
CA ASP A 345 24.90 -1.17 13.48
C ASP A 345 23.52 -0.76 14.01
N ARG A 346 23.27 0.55 14.12
CA ARG A 346 22.00 1.09 14.66
C ARG A 346 20.77 0.78 13.82
N GLY A 347 20.96 0.32 12.58
CA GLY A 347 19.90 -0.10 11.68
C GLY A 347 19.55 -1.59 11.72
N GLY A 348 20.20 -2.38 12.60
CA GLY A 348 19.85 -3.78 12.83
C GLY A 348 18.55 -3.93 13.64
N ILE A 349 17.93 -5.11 13.58
CA ILE A 349 16.70 -5.37 14.33
C ILE A 349 17.02 -5.38 15.84
N PRO A 350 16.31 -4.59 16.67
CA PRO A 350 16.56 -4.56 18.10
C PRO A 350 16.40 -5.93 18.77
N PHE A 351 17.25 -6.24 19.75
CA PHE A 351 17.22 -7.53 20.44
C PHE A 351 15.86 -7.85 21.10
N SER A 352 15.16 -6.84 21.61
CA SER A 352 13.81 -6.99 22.17
C SER A 352 12.78 -7.46 21.13
N VAL A 353 12.91 -7.00 19.87
CA VAL A 353 12.07 -7.45 18.75
C VAL A 353 12.37 -8.92 18.44
N THR A 354 13.66 -9.29 18.39
CA THR A 354 14.06 -10.69 18.16
C THR A 354 13.51 -11.61 19.25
N LEU A 355 13.64 -11.24 20.52
CA LEU A 355 13.14 -12.04 21.64
C LEU A 355 11.60 -12.20 21.60
N ALA A 356 10.88 -11.10 21.37
CA ALA A 356 9.42 -11.14 21.21
C ALA A 356 9.03 -12.03 20.02
N SER A 357 9.76 -11.93 18.91
CA SER A 357 9.49 -12.70 17.70
C SER A 357 9.65 -14.20 17.92
N ILE A 358 10.70 -14.61 18.63
CA ILE A 358 10.90 -16.02 19.04
C ILE A 358 9.73 -16.50 19.90
N GLY A 359 9.30 -15.70 20.88
CA GLY A 359 8.14 -16.02 21.71
C GLY A 359 6.87 -16.27 20.89
N PHE A 360 6.58 -15.39 19.91
CA PHE A 360 5.43 -15.56 19.01
C PHE A 360 5.57 -16.77 18.09
N VAL A 361 6.78 -17.08 17.59
CA VAL A 361 7.02 -18.31 16.81
C VAL A 361 6.70 -19.54 17.65
N MET A 362 7.21 -19.61 18.88
CA MET A 362 6.94 -20.75 19.77
C MET A 362 5.44 -20.94 20.01
N LEU A 363 4.69 -19.85 20.22
CA LEU A 363 3.22 -19.89 20.35
C LEU A 363 2.55 -20.38 19.07
N ALA A 364 2.96 -19.87 17.90
CA ALA A 364 2.39 -20.26 16.61
C ALA A 364 2.59 -21.75 16.29
N LEU A 365 3.68 -22.37 16.76
CA LEU A 365 3.94 -23.79 16.56
C LEU A 365 2.99 -24.71 17.34
N PHE A 366 2.30 -24.21 18.37
CA PHE A 366 1.29 -24.96 19.11
C PHE A 366 -0.09 -24.95 18.43
N VAL A 367 -0.28 -24.14 17.39
CA VAL A 367 -1.56 -24.08 16.67
C VAL A 367 -1.75 -25.40 15.90
N PRO A 368 -2.85 -26.13 16.13
CA PRO A 368 -3.17 -27.32 15.34
C PRO A 368 -3.65 -26.90 13.95
N ILE A 369 -3.27 -27.66 12.93
CA ILE A 369 -3.88 -27.56 11.61
C ILE A 369 -5.09 -28.51 11.64
N ILE A 370 -6.30 -27.93 11.61
CA ILE A 370 -7.57 -28.67 11.54
C ILE A 370 -7.87 -28.98 10.08
#